data_AF-A0A537YIU1-F1
#
_entry.id   AF-A0A537YIU1-F1
#
_cell.length_a   1.000
_cell.length_b   1.000
_cell.length_c   1.000
_cell.angle_alpha   90.00
_cell.angle_beta   90.00
_cell.angle_gamma   90.00
#
_symmetry.space_group_name_H-M   'P 1'
#
loop_
_entity.id
_entity.type
_entity.pdbx_description
1 polymer ?
#
loop_
_entity_poly.entity_id
_entity_poly.type
_entity_poly.pdbx_seq_one_letter_code
_entity_poly.pdbx_strand_id
1 'polypeptide(L)'
;MRAVRLHASGLTVEGIEMPSPRDGEVLVRVHAAAITRDELKWPRDRLPSVVSHELSGVVVDTGEAVFALTPFDRDGVAAEYAVVP
;
A
#
# COMPACT_ATOMS: atom_id res chain seq x y z
N MET A 1 9.34 0.24 -7.44
CA MET A 1 8.08 0.97 -7.70
C MET A 1 8.06 2.28 -6.92
N ARG A 2 7.25 3.26 -7.32
CA ARG A 2 7.00 4.47 -6.54
C ARG A 2 5.95 4.20 -5.46
N ALA A 3 6.17 4.78 -4.29
CA ALA A 3 5.23 4.75 -3.17
C ALA A 3 5.21 6.09 -2.44
N VAL A 4 4.06 6.39 -1.82
CA VAL A 4 3.90 7.51 -0.88
C VAL A 4 4.25 6.98 0.51
N ARG A 5 5.39 7.42 1.05
CA ARG A 5 5.88 6.99 2.36
C ARG A 5 5.80 8.10 3.38
N LEU A 6 5.30 7.75 4.56
CA LEU A 6 5.35 8.59 5.73
C LEU A 6 6.71 8.43 6.39
N HIS A 7 7.40 9.55 6.57
CA HIS A 7 8.60 9.71 7.36
C HIS A 7 8.29 10.56 8.60
N ALA A 8 9.21 10.61 9.56
CA ALA A 8 9.07 11.50 10.73
C ALA A 8 8.92 12.99 10.32
N SER A 9 9.47 13.37 9.18
CA SER A 9 9.43 14.70 8.59
C SER A 9 8.20 14.98 7.71
N GLY A 10 7.37 13.97 7.41
CA GLY A 10 6.19 14.12 6.55
C GLY A 10 6.14 13.10 5.41
N LEU A 11 5.29 13.37 4.40
CA LEU A 11 5.11 12.49 3.25
C LEU A 11 6.17 12.75 2.17
N THR A 12 6.70 11.67 1.61
CA THR A 12 7.57 11.69 0.44
C THR A 12 7.08 10.69 -0.61
N VAL A 13 7.31 10.99 -1.89
CA VAL A 13 7.17 10.02 -2.97
C VAL A 13 8.56 9.51 -3.30
N GLU A 14 8.80 8.22 -3.13
CA GLU A 14 10.12 7.62 -3.32
C GLU A 14 10.05 6.25 -3.99
N GLY A 15 11.19 5.82 -4.53
CA GLY A 15 11.34 4.49 -5.11
C GLY A 15 11.66 3.45 -4.04
N ILE A 16 10.88 2.38 -4.00
CA ILE A 16 11.09 1.21 -3.14
C ILE A 16 11.09 -0.08 -3.95
N GLU A 17 11.52 -1.19 -3.34
CA GLU A 17 11.45 -2.52 -3.93
C GLU A 17 10.00 -2.92 -4.21
N MET A 18 9.77 -3.72 -5.26
CA MET A 18 8.44 -4.25 -5.56
C MET A 18 8.13 -5.39 -4.58
N PRO A 19 6.95 -5.40 -3.94
CA PRO A 19 6.60 -6.46 -3.02
C PRO A 19 6.31 -7.75 -3.78
N SER A 20 6.54 -8.88 -3.11
CA SER A 20 6.24 -10.21 -3.63
C SER A 20 5.15 -10.86 -2.79
N PRO A 21 4.08 -11.42 -3.40
CA PRO A 21 3.02 -12.09 -2.66
C PRO A 21 3.51 -13.39 -2.03
N ARG A 22 2.98 -13.72 -0.85
CA ARG A 22 3.10 -15.04 -0.19
C ARG A 22 1.92 -15.94 -0.55
N ASP A 23 1.94 -17.17 -0.05
CA ASP A 23 0.81 -18.10 -0.18
C ASP A 23 -0.48 -17.46 0.35
N GLY A 24 -1.53 -17.44 -0.48
CA GLY A 24 -2.80 -16.83 -0.16
C GLY A 24 -2.84 -15.31 -0.28
N GLU A 25 -1.88 -14.70 -0.99
CA GLU A 25 -1.88 -13.28 -1.30
C GLU A 25 -1.78 -13.05 -2.81
N VAL A 26 -2.25 -11.89 -3.26
CA VAL A 26 -2.17 -11.47 -4.66
C VAL A 26 -1.44 -10.15 -4.81
N LEU A 27 -0.69 -10.00 -5.90
CA LEU A 27 -0.11 -8.72 -6.30
C LEU A 27 -1.15 -7.92 -7.09
N VAL A 28 -1.41 -6.69 -6.66
CA VAL A 28 -2.36 -5.78 -7.29
C VAL A 28 -1.63 -4.58 -7.86
N ARG A 29 -1.93 -4.23 -9.11
CA ARG A 29 -1.60 -2.92 -9.66
C ARG A 29 -2.65 -1.92 -9.17
N VAL A 30 -2.23 -0.94 -8.39
CA VAL A 30 -3.14 0.00 -7.73
C VAL A 30 -3.56 1.08 -8.73
N HIS A 31 -4.86 1.33 -8.81
CA HIS A 31 -5.45 2.44 -9.56
C HIS A 31 -5.83 3.61 -8.67
N ALA A 32 -6.36 3.31 -7.47
CA ALA A 32 -6.63 4.32 -6.46
C ALA A 32 -6.38 3.78 -5.05
N ALA A 33 -5.94 4.67 -4.18
CA ALA A 33 -5.76 4.48 -2.74
C ALA A 33 -6.32 5.73 -2.04
N ALA A 34 -6.86 5.58 -0.84
CA ALA A 34 -7.42 6.69 -0.08
C ALA A 34 -6.71 6.85 1.26
N ILE A 35 -6.43 8.11 1.60
CA ILE A 35 -5.82 8.46 2.90
C ILE A 35 -6.92 9.11 3.73
N THR A 36 -7.19 8.54 4.91
CA THR A 36 -8.19 9.12 5.82
C THR A 36 -7.59 10.29 6.62
N ARG A 37 -8.46 11.18 7.13
CA ARG A 37 -8.07 12.45 7.78
C ARG A 37 -6.98 12.30 8.84
N ASP A 38 -7.07 11.26 9.67
CA ASP A 38 -6.20 11.07 10.84
C ASP A 38 -5.16 9.97 10.66
N GLU A 39 -5.12 9.31 9.49
CA GLU A 39 -4.19 8.21 9.22
C GLU A 39 -2.72 8.61 9.43
N LEU A 40 -2.34 9.82 9.04
CA LEU A 40 -0.96 10.33 9.19
C LEU A 40 -0.55 10.58 10.65
N LYS A 41 -1.50 10.47 11.60
CA LYS A 41 -1.29 10.65 13.04
C LYS A 41 -1.34 9.33 13.80
N TRP A 42 -1.65 8.22 13.14
CA TRP A 42 -1.66 6.90 13.77
C TRP A 42 -0.27 6.53 14.34
N PRO A 43 -0.19 5.57 15.27
CA PRO A 43 1.07 5.12 15.85
C PRO A 43 2.16 4.87 14.81
N ARG A 44 3.38 5.32 15.13
CA ARG A 44 4.51 5.47 14.19
C ARG A 44 5.60 4.41 14.39
N ASP A 45 5.23 3.25 14.91
CA ASP A 45 6.13 2.16 15.26
C ASP A 45 6.86 1.56 14.04
N ARG A 46 6.45 1.90 12.81
CA ARG A 46 7.02 1.38 11.55
C ARG A 46 7.48 2.44 10.55
N LEU A 47 7.88 3.62 11.00
CA LEU A 47 8.43 4.62 10.06
C LEU A 47 9.83 4.21 9.55
N PRO A 48 10.13 4.40 8.25
CA PRO A 48 9.21 4.89 7.21
C PRO A 48 8.25 3.79 6.71
N SER A 49 6.99 4.15 6.46
CA SER A 49 5.95 3.21 6.00
C SER A 49 5.14 3.76 4.82
N VAL A 50 4.65 2.88 3.96
CA VAL A 50 3.65 3.24 2.94
C VAL A 50 2.30 3.47 3.63
N VAL A 51 1.58 4.53 3.24
CA VAL A 51 0.26 4.88 3.80
C VAL A 51 -0.89 4.28 2.97
N SER A 52 -2.14 4.56 3.37
CA SER A 52 -3.38 3.98 2.86
C SER A 52 -3.55 2.51 3.24
N HIS A 53 -4.75 2.14 3.68
CA HIS A 53 -5.10 0.75 3.98
C HIS A 53 -6.19 0.19 3.07
N GLU A 54 -6.63 0.97 2.09
CA GLU A 54 -7.69 0.63 1.15
C GLU A 54 -7.26 0.92 -0.29
N LEU A 55 -7.64 0.05 -1.23
CA LEU A 55 -7.31 0.21 -2.64
C LEU A 55 -8.46 -0.17 -3.58
N SER A 56 -8.35 0.32 -4.81
CA SER A 56 -8.96 -0.27 -6.00
C SER A 56 -7.89 -0.48 -7.08
N GLY A 57 -7.97 -1.56 -7.83
CA GLY A 57 -6.95 -1.91 -8.81
C GLY A 57 -7.30 -3.15 -9.63
N VAL A 58 -6.26 -3.78 -10.18
CA VAL A 58 -6.35 -5.06 -10.91
C VAL A 58 -5.30 -6.04 -10.40
N VAL A 59 -5.69 -7.31 -10.24
CA VAL A 59 -4.76 -8.40 -9.93
C VAL A 59 -3.80 -8.57 -11.11
N VAL A 60 -2.50 -8.60 -10.85
CA VAL A 60 -1.47 -8.60 -11.91
C VAL A 60 -1.53 -9.86 -12.77
N ASP A 61 -1.80 -11.01 -12.17
CA ASP A 61 -1.78 -12.30 -12.86
C ASP A 61 -3.06 -12.57 -13.67
N THR A 62 -4.22 -12.21 -13.13
CA THR A 62 -5.53 -12.52 -13.75
C THR A 62 -6.14 -11.34 -14.51
N GLY A 63 -5.72 -10.11 -14.22
CA GLY A 63 -6.33 -8.89 -14.74
C GLY A 63 -7.69 -8.54 -14.12
N GLU A 64 -8.15 -9.31 -13.14
CA GLU A 64 -9.45 -9.10 -12.48
C GLU A 64 -9.44 -7.82 -11.65
N ALA A 65 -10.55 -7.06 -11.71
CA ALA A 65 -10.73 -5.87 -10.90
C ALA A 65 -10.94 -6.23 -9.42
N VAL A 66 -10.32 -5.47 -8.52
CA VAL A 66 -10.37 -5.74 -7.09
C VAL A 66 -10.48 -4.45 -6.26
N PHE A 67 -11.24 -4.55 -5.17
CA PHE A 67 -11.19 -3.62 -4.05
C PHE A 67 -10.72 -4.43 -2.83
N ALA A 68 -9.76 -3.91 -2.08
CA ALA A 68 -9.15 -4.66 -0.98
C ALA A 68 -8.76 -3.74 0.17
N LEU A 69 -8.64 -4.35 1.35
CA LEU A 69 -8.07 -3.76 2.55
C LEU A 69 -6.76 -4.49 2.88
N THR A 70 -5.74 -3.74 3.28
CA THR A 70 -4.48 -4.31 3.76
C THR A 70 -4.50 -4.47 5.28
N PRO A 71 -3.96 -5.57 5.84
CA PRO A 71 -3.74 -5.68 7.28
C PRO A 71 -2.75 -4.63 7.81
N PHE A 72 -2.87 -4.26 9.09
CA PHE A 72 -1.99 -3.28 9.74
C PHE A 72 -0.57 -3.80 10.07
N ASP A 73 -0.30 -5.09 9.81
CA ASP A 73 0.99 -5.74 10.07
C ASP A 73 2.03 -5.56 8.94
N ARG A 74 1.67 -4.84 7.87
CA ARG A 74 2.49 -4.57 6.68
C ARG A 74 2.44 -3.11 6.24
N ASP A 75 3.19 -2.79 5.21
CA ASP A 75 3.10 -1.49 4.54
C ASP A 75 1.71 -1.29 3.93
N GLY A 76 1.28 -0.03 3.86
CA GLY A 76 0.06 0.39 3.18
C GLY A 76 0.10 0.22 1.66
N VAL A 77 -0.92 0.77 1.01
CA VAL A 77 -1.22 0.52 -0.41
C VAL A 77 -1.16 1.77 -1.30
N ALA A 78 -0.73 2.91 -0.77
CA ALA A 78 -0.44 4.12 -1.55
C ALA A 78 0.88 3.96 -2.35
N ALA A 79 0.88 3.02 -3.30
CA ALA A 79 2.00 2.68 -4.16
C ALA A 79 1.51 2.23 -5.54
N GLU A 80 2.41 2.06 -6.51
CA GLU A 80 2.03 1.54 -7.83
C GLU A 80 1.57 0.08 -7.78
N TYR A 81 2.10 -0.70 -6.83
CA TYR A 81 1.71 -2.09 -6.59
C TYR A 81 1.61 -2.36 -5.08
N ALA A 82 0.72 -3.27 -4.70
CA ALA A 82 0.56 -3.71 -3.32
C ALA A 82 0.23 -5.21 -3.27
N VAL A 83 0.62 -5.86 -2.18
CA VAL A 83 0.22 -7.24 -1.88
C VAL A 83 -0.93 -7.20 -0.89
N VAL A 84 -2.04 -7.84 -1.25
CA VAL A 84 -3.22 -8.00 -0.38
C VAL A 84 -3.60 -9.47 -0.29
N PRO A 85 -4.26 -9.90 0.81
CA PRO A 85 -4.82 -11.24 0.92
C PRO A 85 -5.86 -11.55 -0.17
#